data_AF-A0A965LU61-F1
#
_entry.id   AF-A0A965LU61-F1
#
_cell.length_a   1.000
_cell.length_b   1.000
_cell.length_c   1.000
_cell.angle_alpha   90.00
_cell.angle_beta   90.00
_cell.angle_gamma   90.00
#
_symmetry.space_group_name_H-M   'P 1'
#
loop_
_entity.id
_entity.type
_entity.pdbx_description
1 polymer ?
#
loop_
_entity_poly.entity_id
_entity_poly.type
_entity_poly.pdbx_seq_one_letter_code
_entity_poly.pdbx_strand_id
1 'polypeptide(L)'
;MSSSSALRAPIVAGFVASVTGTAATTAIFLSAFVALGATKEQTIGMVALMLVAYGLLSIFLSWRHKMPLSVVWSTPGAALLAGSAVSGVGFTNAMGGILLAGLLLALTGLWPKLGELVSMIPKSIASAMLAGVIFSFCVAPFAASASYPALVLPVIAVWLILYWLAPIWASPVAIVLAFTLIGLNQGLSVTSSDWAINISYIQPTFSPASVFTIALPLYLVAMASQNIPGIAIMKTYGYEVPFRSSLVATGLGTVLVSFFGGFVMNLAAITAALNANEHAHKDPKKRWLASVSGGVVYLIFAIFAG
;
A
#
# COMPACT_ATOMS: atom_id res chain seq x y z
N MET A 1 20.08 18.77 24.95
CA MET A 1 20.11 17.75 23.87
C MET A 1 20.36 18.48 22.56
N SER A 2 21.42 18.15 21.81
CA SER A 2 21.70 18.84 20.54
C SER A 2 20.57 18.60 19.54
N SER A 3 20.29 19.54 18.64
CA SER A 3 19.19 19.40 17.67
C SER A 3 19.29 18.12 16.83
N SER A 4 20.51 17.61 16.62
CA SER A 4 20.78 16.35 15.91
C SER A 4 20.21 15.11 16.62
N SER A 5 20.17 15.08 17.96
CA SER A 5 19.64 13.93 18.70
C SER A 5 18.11 13.88 18.68
N ALA A 6 17.45 15.03 18.49
CA ALA A 6 15.99 15.14 18.43
C ALA A 6 15.41 14.63 17.11
N LEU A 7 16.19 14.63 16.02
CA LEU A 7 15.74 14.19 14.69
C LEU A 7 15.97 12.70 14.41
N ARG A 8 16.87 12.03 15.15
CA ARG A 8 17.19 10.61 14.93
C ARG A 8 15.97 9.70 15.09
N ALA A 9 15.22 9.85 16.18
CA ALA A 9 14.06 9.02 16.46
C ALA A 9 12.95 9.15 15.39
N PRO A 10 12.57 10.36 14.95
CA PRO A 10 11.64 10.52 13.84
C PRO A 10 12.13 9.88 12.53
N ILE A 11 13.41 10.05 12.20
CA ILE A 11 13.99 9.49 10.97
C ILE A 11 13.92 7.96 10.99
N VAL A 12 14.31 7.33 12.11
CA VAL A 12 14.26 5.87 12.26
C VAL A 12 12.82 5.37 12.22
N ALA A 13 11.90 6.03 12.91
CA ALA A 13 10.48 5.66 12.89
C ALA A 13 9.90 5.72 11.47
N GLY A 14 10.17 6.82 10.75
CA GLY A 14 9.76 6.99 9.36
C GLY A 14 10.35 5.93 8.43
N PHE A 15 11.64 5.61 8.59
CA PHE A 15 12.31 4.57 7.82
C PHE A 15 11.69 3.19 8.05
N VAL A 16 11.54 2.79 9.32
CA VAL A 16 10.93 1.50 9.68
C VAL A 16 9.50 1.40 9.18
N ALA A 17 8.71 2.47 9.34
CA ALA A 17 7.34 2.55 8.86
C ALA A 17 7.26 2.38 7.33
N SER A 18 8.10 3.10 6.57
CA SER A 18 8.10 3.04 5.10
C SER A 18 8.57 1.69 4.57
N VAL A 19 9.68 1.15 5.11
CA VAL A 19 10.21 -0.17 4.72
C VAL A 19 9.19 -1.27 4.99
N THR A 20 8.62 -1.29 6.20
CA THR A 20 7.66 -2.34 6.59
C THR A 20 6.40 -2.27 5.72
N GLY A 21 5.91 -1.06 5.44
CA GLY A 21 4.74 -0.85 4.59
C GLY A 21 4.95 -1.35 3.16
N THR A 22 6.05 -0.96 2.52
CA THR A 22 6.35 -1.32 1.12
C THR A 22 6.71 -2.80 0.98
N ALA A 23 7.63 -3.31 1.80
CA ALA A 23 8.14 -4.68 1.68
C ALA A 23 7.03 -5.73 1.83
N ALA A 24 6.07 -5.50 2.74
CA ALA A 24 5.03 -6.47 3.02
C ALA A 24 4.00 -6.63 1.89
N THR A 25 3.88 -5.67 0.97
CA THR A 25 2.65 -5.52 0.18
C THR A 25 2.87 -5.23 -1.30
N THR A 26 4.12 -4.92 -1.70
CA THR A 26 4.49 -4.70 -3.12
C THR A 26 4.26 -5.95 -3.98
N ALA A 27 4.55 -7.14 -3.45
CA ALA A 27 4.33 -8.40 -4.20
C ALA A 27 2.85 -8.62 -4.53
N ILE A 28 1.95 -8.30 -3.59
CA ILE A 28 0.50 -8.40 -3.80
C ILE A 28 0.06 -7.41 -4.87
N PHE A 29 0.53 -6.16 -4.79
CA PHE A 29 0.29 -5.14 -5.80
C PHE A 29 0.72 -5.62 -7.19
N LEU A 30 1.98 -6.06 -7.36
CA LEU A 30 2.49 -6.55 -8.64
C LEU A 30 1.65 -7.72 -9.17
N SER A 31 1.35 -8.70 -8.32
CA SER A 31 0.54 -9.85 -8.71
C SER A 31 -0.86 -9.46 -9.19
N ALA A 32 -1.48 -8.44 -8.58
CA ALA A 32 -2.80 -7.97 -8.95
C ALA A 32 -2.81 -7.37 -10.35
N PHE A 33 -1.84 -6.52 -10.65
CA PHE A 33 -1.77 -5.81 -11.91
C PHE A 33 -1.27 -6.69 -13.06
N VAL A 34 -0.34 -7.62 -12.80
CA VAL A 34 0.03 -8.66 -13.77
C VAL A 34 -1.18 -9.53 -14.11
N ALA A 35 -1.99 -9.92 -13.12
CA ALA A 35 -3.22 -10.69 -13.36
C ALA A 35 -4.27 -9.90 -14.17
N LEU A 36 -4.28 -8.57 -14.09
CA LEU A 36 -5.13 -7.69 -14.90
C LEU A 36 -4.56 -7.40 -16.31
N GLY A 37 -3.37 -7.90 -16.62
CA GLY A 37 -2.73 -7.78 -17.93
C GLY A 37 -1.76 -6.60 -18.07
N ALA A 38 -1.27 -6.02 -16.97
CA ALA A 38 -0.22 -5.00 -17.02
C ALA A 38 1.11 -5.59 -17.52
N THR A 39 1.83 -4.86 -18.38
CA THR A 39 3.16 -5.27 -18.85
C THR A 39 4.23 -5.07 -17.77
N LYS A 40 5.40 -5.70 -17.94
CA LYS A 40 6.55 -5.53 -17.04
C LYS A 40 6.92 -4.04 -16.91
N GLU A 41 7.02 -3.35 -18.03
CA GLU A 41 7.37 -1.92 -18.09
C GLU A 41 6.35 -1.06 -17.35
N GLN A 42 5.05 -1.36 -17.51
CA GLN A 42 3.99 -0.67 -16.78
C GLN A 42 4.12 -0.90 -15.28
N THR A 43 4.31 -2.14 -14.83
CA THR A 43 4.40 -2.44 -13.39
C THR A 43 5.58 -1.73 -12.70
N ILE A 44 6.74 -1.62 -13.35
CA ILE A 44 7.89 -0.85 -12.85
C ILE A 44 7.53 0.64 -12.71
N GLY A 45 6.99 1.24 -13.78
CA GLY A 45 6.57 2.64 -13.78
C GLY A 45 5.50 2.94 -12.73
N MET A 46 4.58 2.01 -12.51
CA MET A 46 3.52 2.12 -11.51
C MET A 46 4.07 2.09 -10.08
N VAL A 47 5.00 1.18 -9.75
CA VAL A 47 5.64 1.15 -8.43
C VAL A 47 6.37 2.46 -8.17
N ALA A 48 7.16 2.94 -9.14
CA ALA A 48 7.87 4.21 -9.04
C ALA A 48 6.91 5.39 -8.80
N LEU A 49 5.86 5.49 -9.63
CA LEU A 49 4.83 6.52 -9.51
C LEU A 49 4.16 6.50 -8.12
N MET A 50 3.78 5.32 -7.64
CA MET A 50 3.11 5.19 -6.35
C MET A 50 4.02 5.58 -5.19
N LEU A 51 5.30 5.18 -5.22
CA LEU A 51 6.29 5.59 -4.22
C LEU A 51 6.46 7.12 -4.22
N VAL A 52 6.52 7.76 -5.39
CA VAL A 52 6.53 9.23 -5.50
C VAL A 52 5.27 9.84 -4.89
N ALA A 53 4.09 9.35 -5.27
CA ALA A 53 2.82 9.87 -4.80
C ALA A 53 2.66 9.74 -3.28
N TYR A 54 3.03 8.59 -2.69
CA TYR A 54 3.03 8.38 -1.24
C TYR A 54 3.98 9.32 -0.53
N GLY A 55 5.20 9.46 -1.07
CA GLY A 55 6.22 10.33 -0.52
C GLY A 55 5.72 11.77 -0.44
N LEU A 56 5.29 12.31 -1.58
CA LEU A 56 4.81 13.69 -1.68
C LEU A 56 3.57 13.93 -0.83
N LEU A 57 2.58 13.04 -0.86
CA LEU A 57 1.33 13.25 -0.13
C LEU A 57 1.51 13.10 1.39
N SER A 58 2.33 12.15 1.84
CA SER A 58 2.68 11.99 3.26
C SER A 58 3.43 13.22 3.78
N ILE A 59 4.40 13.73 3.01
CA ILE A 59 5.14 14.95 3.35
C ILE A 59 4.18 16.13 3.42
N PHE A 60 3.38 16.33 2.37
CA PHE A 60 2.47 17.46 2.27
C PHE A 60 1.44 17.50 3.41
N LEU A 61 0.72 16.40 3.64
CA LEU A 61 -0.30 16.33 4.69
C LEU A 61 0.33 16.48 6.08
N SER A 62 1.46 15.81 6.32
CA SER A 62 2.14 15.89 7.61
C SER A 62 2.70 17.29 7.90
N TRP A 63 3.30 17.92 6.91
CA TRP A 63 3.81 19.28 7.03
C TRP A 63 2.70 20.31 7.18
N ARG A 64 1.59 20.18 6.45
CA ARG A 64 0.47 21.12 6.45
C ARG A 64 -0.33 21.10 7.75
N HIS A 65 -0.50 19.92 8.34
CA HIS A 65 -1.31 19.74 9.56
C HIS A 65 -0.48 19.55 10.83
N LYS A 66 0.84 19.41 10.70
CA LYS A 66 1.77 19.14 11.82
C LYS A 66 1.37 17.88 12.60
N MET A 67 0.89 16.87 11.88
CA MET A 67 0.49 15.56 12.39
C MET A 67 1.24 14.46 11.61
N PRO A 68 1.51 13.28 12.20
CA PRO A 68 2.17 12.16 11.50
C PRO A 68 1.18 11.43 10.56
N LEU A 69 0.84 12.08 9.44
CA LEU A 69 -0.09 11.56 8.44
C LEU A 69 0.68 10.81 7.35
N SER A 70 0.61 9.48 7.41
CA SER A 70 1.27 8.59 6.45
C SER A 70 0.27 8.09 5.41
N VAL A 71 0.62 8.15 4.13
CA VAL A 71 -0.20 7.70 2.99
C VAL A 71 0.46 6.49 2.33
N VAL A 72 -0.34 5.48 1.99
CA VAL A 72 0.10 4.28 1.25
C VAL A 72 -1.07 3.71 0.42
N TRP A 73 -0.84 2.67 -0.40
CA TRP A 73 -1.93 1.94 -1.05
C TRP A 73 -2.82 1.17 -0.07
N SER A 74 -3.99 0.73 -0.54
CA SER A 74 -4.80 -0.24 0.19
C SER A 74 -4.27 -1.65 -0.04
N THR A 75 -3.54 -2.22 0.92
CA THR A 75 -3.09 -3.62 0.84
C THR A 75 -4.25 -4.60 0.66
N PRO A 76 -5.33 -4.52 1.46
CA PRO A 76 -6.57 -5.25 1.19
C PRO A 76 -7.14 -5.02 -0.21
N GLY A 77 -7.05 -3.79 -0.71
CA GLY A 77 -7.51 -3.42 -2.04
C GLY A 77 -6.69 -4.07 -3.16
N ALA A 78 -5.37 -4.18 -2.98
CA ALA A 78 -4.49 -4.83 -3.95
C ALA A 78 -4.84 -6.32 -4.06
N ALA A 79 -5.06 -6.97 -2.91
CA ALA A 79 -5.53 -8.34 -2.88
C ALA A 79 -6.92 -8.48 -3.54
N LEU A 80 -7.82 -7.51 -3.34
CA LEU A 80 -9.13 -7.49 -3.98
C LEU A 80 -9.02 -7.37 -5.50
N LEU A 81 -8.13 -6.49 -5.99
CA LEU A 81 -7.88 -6.35 -7.42
C LEU A 81 -7.35 -7.65 -8.04
N ALA A 82 -6.45 -8.36 -7.36
CA ALA A 82 -5.96 -9.65 -7.82
C ALA A 82 -7.10 -10.67 -7.96
N GLY A 83 -8.04 -10.71 -7.00
CA GLY A 83 -9.23 -11.54 -7.11
C GLY A 83 -10.17 -11.11 -8.23
N SER A 84 -10.27 -9.80 -8.50
CA SER A 84 -11.11 -9.26 -9.57
C SER A 84 -10.63 -9.63 -10.98
N ALA A 85 -9.35 -10.00 -11.15
CA ALA A 85 -8.83 -10.46 -12.43
C ALA A 85 -9.60 -11.67 -12.98
N VAL A 86 -10.18 -12.49 -12.10
CA VAL A 86 -11.04 -13.65 -12.47
C VAL A 86 -12.29 -13.21 -13.23
N SER A 87 -12.76 -11.98 -13.03
CA SER A 87 -13.93 -11.43 -13.74
C SER A 87 -13.62 -10.95 -15.17
N GLY A 88 -12.38 -11.10 -15.65
CA GLY A 88 -11.98 -10.72 -17.01
C GLY A 88 -11.97 -9.21 -17.26
N VAL A 89 -11.99 -8.39 -16.20
CA VAL A 89 -11.93 -6.94 -16.29
C VAL A 89 -10.50 -6.55 -16.67
N GLY A 90 -10.27 -6.25 -17.95
CA GLY A 90 -8.95 -5.88 -18.45
C GLY A 90 -8.36 -4.64 -17.77
N PHE A 91 -7.03 -4.48 -17.88
CA PHE A 91 -6.25 -3.43 -17.23
C PHE A 91 -6.82 -2.00 -17.32
N THR A 92 -7.21 -1.52 -18.50
CA THR A 92 -7.75 -0.15 -18.67
C THR A 92 -9.09 0.04 -17.98
N ASN A 93 -9.93 -1.01 -17.95
CA ASN A 93 -11.20 -1.03 -17.24
C ASN A 93 -10.98 -1.05 -15.72
N ALA A 94 -9.93 -1.72 -15.25
CA ALA A 94 -9.52 -1.65 -13.86
C ALA A 94 -9.06 -0.23 -13.47
N MET A 95 -8.37 0.49 -14.37
CA MET A 95 -7.95 1.87 -14.11
C MET A 95 -9.16 2.79 -14.00
N GLY A 96 -10.19 2.59 -14.82
CA GLY A 96 -11.45 3.32 -14.69
C GLY A 96 -12.15 3.04 -13.35
N GLY A 97 -12.11 1.78 -12.89
CA GLY A 97 -12.62 1.42 -11.56
C GLY A 97 -11.85 2.10 -10.43
N ILE A 98 -10.53 2.13 -10.49
CA ILE A 98 -9.66 2.81 -9.50
C ILE A 98 -9.90 4.32 -9.50
N LEU A 99 -10.03 4.94 -10.69
CA LEU A 99 -10.36 6.35 -10.84
C LEU A 99 -11.68 6.68 -10.12
N LEU A 100 -12.72 5.89 -10.37
CA LEU A 100 -14.02 6.05 -9.70
C LEU A 100 -13.91 5.85 -8.18
N ALA A 101 -13.12 4.89 -7.71
CA ALA A 101 -12.86 4.73 -6.28
C ALA A 101 -12.19 5.97 -5.67
N GLY A 102 -11.24 6.59 -6.40
CA GLY A 102 -10.62 7.86 -6.03
C GLY A 102 -11.62 9.02 -5.95
N LEU A 103 -12.54 9.11 -6.92
CA LEU A 103 -13.64 10.09 -6.89
C LEU A 103 -14.56 9.87 -5.69
N LEU A 104 -14.94 8.62 -5.40
CA LEU A 104 -15.76 8.29 -4.22
C LEU A 104 -15.06 8.68 -2.91
N LEU A 105 -13.74 8.45 -2.78
CA LEU A 105 -12.96 8.91 -1.63
C LEU A 105 -13.00 10.45 -1.51
N ALA A 106 -12.76 11.17 -2.61
CA ALA A 106 -12.77 12.63 -2.60
C ALA A 106 -14.17 13.17 -2.24
N LEU A 107 -15.23 12.61 -2.83
CA LEU A 107 -16.63 12.94 -2.54
C LEU A 107 -16.95 12.71 -1.07
N THR A 108 -16.46 11.62 -0.48
CA THR A 108 -16.66 11.31 0.95
C THR A 108 -15.99 12.33 1.85
N GLY A 109 -14.80 12.81 1.47
CA GLY A 109 -14.14 13.91 2.18
C GLY A 109 -14.91 15.22 2.10
N LEU A 110 -15.62 15.47 0.99
CA LEU A 110 -16.45 16.67 0.79
C LEU A 110 -17.84 16.54 1.42
N TRP A 111 -18.34 15.32 1.64
CA TRP A 111 -19.68 15.04 2.14
C TRP A 111 -19.65 14.20 3.43
N PRO A 112 -19.66 14.84 4.62
CA PRO A 112 -19.53 14.14 5.90
C PRO A 112 -20.56 13.03 6.14
N LYS A 113 -21.82 13.22 5.72
CA LYS A 113 -22.88 12.20 5.83
C LYS A 113 -22.56 10.91 5.08
N LEU A 114 -21.84 10.99 3.96
CA LEU A 114 -21.38 9.79 3.24
C LEU A 114 -20.33 9.04 4.07
N GLY A 115 -19.45 9.78 4.75
CA GLY A 115 -18.51 9.22 5.71
C GLY A 115 -19.20 8.50 6.87
N GLU A 116 -20.25 9.10 7.42
CA GLU A 116 -21.08 8.49 8.47
C GLU A 116 -21.73 7.19 7.97
N LEU A 117 -22.35 7.19 6.79
CA LEU A 117 -22.96 6.00 6.19
C LEU A 117 -21.94 4.87 5.98
N VAL A 118 -20.75 5.19 5.49
CA VAL A 118 -19.70 4.18 5.26
C VAL A 118 -19.15 3.65 6.59
N SER A 119 -19.11 4.48 7.63
CA SER A 119 -18.74 4.05 8.97
C SER A 119 -19.77 3.13 9.65
N MET A 120 -21.00 3.07 9.13
CA MET A 120 -22.02 2.12 9.59
C MET A 120 -21.81 0.69 9.07
N ILE A 121 -20.88 0.47 8.13
CA ILE A 121 -20.57 -0.88 7.65
C ILE A 121 -20.03 -1.70 8.84
N PRO A 122 -20.68 -2.83 9.19
CA PRO A 122 -20.24 -3.63 10.32
C PRO A 122 -18.80 -4.10 10.12
N LYS A 123 -17.97 -3.98 11.16
CA LYS A 123 -16.58 -4.45 11.15
C LYS A 123 -16.47 -5.92 10.74
N SER A 124 -17.47 -6.74 11.07
CA SER A 124 -17.56 -8.14 10.67
C SER A 124 -17.63 -8.32 9.15
N ILE A 125 -18.40 -7.51 8.43
CA ILE A 125 -18.52 -7.58 6.97
C ILE A 125 -17.21 -7.15 6.30
N ALA A 126 -16.62 -6.04 6.77
CA ALA A 126 -15.33 -5.59 6.26
C ALA A 126 -14.21 -6.63 6.50
N SER A 127 -14.20 -7.25 7.68
CA SER A 127 -13.23 -8.30 8.02
C SER A 127 -13.46 -9.59 7.22
N ALA A 128 -14.72 -9.97 6.98
CA ALA A 128 -15.06 -11.13 6.16
C ALA A 128 -14.64 -10.94 4.68
N MET A 129 -14.87 -9.74 4.13
CA MET A 129 -14.41 -9.38 2.77
C MET A 129 -12.89 -9.46 2.67
N LEU A 130 -12.17 -8.90 3.67
CA LEU A 130 -10.71 -8.98 3.75
C LEU A 130 -10.21 -10.43 3.82
N ALA A 131 -10.83 -11.24 4.69
CA ALA A 131 -10.46 -12.64 4.88
C ALA A 131 -10.64 -13.45 3.59
N GLY A 132 -11.78 -13.32 2.92
CA GLY A 132 -12.04 -14.04 1.65
C GLY A 132 -11.04 -13.69 0.56
N VAL A 133 -10.65 -12.43 0.48
CA VAL A 133 -9.68 -11.93 -0.49
C VAL A 133 -8.24 -12.38 -0.17
N ILE A 134 -7.82 -12.29 1.10
CA ILE A 134 -6.46 -12.66 1.53
C ILE A 134 -6.27 -14.18 1.54
N PHE A 135 -7.31 -14.97 1.75
CA PHE A 135 -7.23 -16.43 1.82
C PHE A 135 -6.52 -17.05 0.60
N SER A 136 -6.83 -16.56 -0.61
CA SER A 136 -6.17 -17.02 -1.84
C SER A 136 -4.65 -16.79 -1.82
N PHE A 137 -4.19 -15.70 -1.22
CA PHE A 137 -2.77 -15.42 -1.04
C PHE A 137 -2.12 -16.30 0.03
N CYS A 138 -2.85 -16.65 1.09
CA CYS A 138 -2.37 -17.57 2.11
C CYS A 138 -2.20 -18.99 1.56
N VAL A 139 -3.08 -19.42 0.65
CA VAL A 139 -3.04 -20.75 0.04
C VAL A 139 -2.05 -20.82 -1.12
N ALA A 140 -1.79 -19.71 -1.82
CA ALA A 140 -0.96 -19.67 -3.03
C ALA A 140 0.44 -20.30 -2.87
N PRO A 141 1.22 -20.07 -1.79
CA PRO A 141 2.51 -20.75 -1.61
C PRO A 141 2.38 -22.27 -1.52
N PHE A 142 1.37 -22.78 -0.81
CA PHE A 142 1.16 -24.22 -0.69
C PHE A 142 0.72 -24.84 -2.03
N ALA A 143 -0.15 -24.16 -2.78
CA ALA A 143 -0.50 -24.58 -4.13
C ALA A 143 0.73 -24.59 -5.07
N ALA A 144 1.56 -23.55 -5.00
CA ALA A 144 2.79 -23.45 -5.77
C ALA A 144 3.83 -24.51 -5.39
N SER A 145 3.82 -25.00 -4.14
CA SER A 145 4.73 -26.06 -3.68
C SER A 145 4.52 -27.40 -4.40
N ALA A 146 3.32 -27.64 -4.96
CA ALA A 146 3.06 -28.82 -5.77
C ALA A 146 3.79 -28.77 -7.12
N SER A 147 3.91 -27.57 -7.71
CA SER A 147 4.57 -27.36 -9.01
C SER A 147 6.07 -27.05 -8.87
N TYR A 148 6.46 -26.35 -7.81
CA TYR A 148 7.83 -25.87 -7.57
C TYR A 148 8.35 -26.22 -6.16
N PRO A 149 8.40 -27.51 -5.79
CA PRO A 149 8.72 -27.92 -4.43
C PRO A 149 10.12 -27.48 -3.98
N ALA A 150 11.12 -27.58 -4.87
CA ALA A 150 12.50 -27.21 -4.57
C ALA A 150 12.69 -25.69 -4.31
N LEU A 151 11.79 -24.86 -4.81
CA LEU A 151 11.85 -23.41 -4.59
C LEU A 151 11.03 -23.00 -3.37
N VAL A 152 9.84 -23.58 -3.20
CA VAL A 152 8.86 -23.08 -2.22
C VAL A 152 9.02 -23.76 -0.86
N LEU A 153 9.31 -25.06 -0.80
CA LEU A 153 9.43 -25.77 0.49
C LEU A 153 10.57 -25.24 1.37
N PRO A 154 11.76 -24.91 0.84
CA PRO A 154 12.81 -24.29 1.67
C PRO A 154 12.39 -22.95 2.27
N VAL A 155 11.66 -22.13 1.49
CA VAL A 155 11.14 -20.83 1.95
C VAL A 155 10.16 -21.02 3.11
N ILE A 156 9.21 -21.95 2.97
CA ILE A 156 8.24 -22.27 4.03
C ILE A 156 8.96 -22.81 5.27
N ALA A 157 9.93 -23.72 5.10
CA ALA A 157 10.68 -24.30 6.21
C ALA A 157 11.48 -23.24 6.98
N VAL A 158 12.22 -22.37 6.29
CA VAL A 158 12.98 -21.27 6.91
C VAL A 158 12.05 -20.29 7.60
N TRP A 159 10.94 -19.94 6.96
CA TRP A 159 9.92 -19.10 7.58
C TRP A 159 9.38 -19.71 8.88
N LEU A 160 9.02 -21.01 8.89
CA LEU A 160 8.51 -21.71 10.08
C LEU A 160 9.54 -21.76 11.22
N ILE A 161 10.79 -22.07 10.91
CA ILE A 161 11.88 -22.13 11.90
C ILE A 161 12.10 -20.75 12.52
N LEU A 162 12.18 -19.70 11.71
CA LEU A 162 12.36 -18.34 12.19
C LEU A 162 11.10 -17.80 12.88
N TYR A 163 9.91 -18.23 12.47
CA TYR A 163 8.69 -17.86 13.18
C TYR A 163 8.72 -18.35 14.63
N TRP A 164 9.38 -19.49 14.90
CA TRP A 164 9.55 -19.99 16.26
C TRP A 164 10.73 -19.33 17.01
N LEU A 165 11.88 -19.16 16.35
CA LEU A 165 13.11 -18.70 17.00
C LEU A 165 13.29 -17.18 17.04
N ALA A 166 12.86 -16.50 15.99
CA ALA A 166 13.10 -15.07 15.78
C ALA A 166 12.00 -14.45 14.90
N PRO A 167 10.76 -14.29 15.44
CA PRO A 167 9.57 -13.94 14.65
C PRO A 167 9.73 -12.69 13.77
N ILE A 168 10.49 -11.69 14.23
CA ILE A 168 10.74 -10.45 13.50
C ILE A 168 11.52 -10.66 12.18
N TRP A 169 12.31 -11.73 12.09
CA TRP A 169 13.13 -12.07 10.92
C TRP A 169 12.46 -13.07 9.98
N ALA A 170 11.38 -13.73 10.41
CA ALA A 170 10.74 -14.80 9.65
C ALA A 170 10.34 -14.36 8.23
N SER A 171 9.54 -13.29 8.11
CA SER A 171 9.08 -12.81 6.80
C SER A 171 10.21 -12.18 5.97
N PRO A 172 11.06 -11.27 6.50
CA PRO A 172 12.15 -10.69 5.71
C PRO A 172 13.11 -11.73 5.12
N VAL A 173 13.54 -12.71 5.92
CA VAL A 173 14.47 -13.74 5.47
C VAL A 173 13.81 -14.67 4.45
N ALA A 174 12.55 -15.07 4.68
CA ALA A 174 11.81 -15.89 3.73
C ALA A 174 11.64 -15.21 2.37
N ILE A 175 11.35 -13.91 2.34
CA ILE A 175 11.23 -13.11 1.12
C ILE A 175 12.57 -13.06 0.37
N VAL A 176 13.67 -12.73 1.06
CA VAL A 176 15.02 -12.70 0.46
C VAL A 176 15.40 -14.06 -0.10
N LEU A 177 15.13 -15.14 0.64
CA LEU A 177 15.38 -16.50 0.20
C LEU A 177 14.56 -16.85 -1.04
N ALA A 178 13.26 -16.53 -1.04
CA ALA A 178 12.38 -16.80 -2.18
C ALA A 178 12.88 -16.09 -3.45
N PHE A 179 13.17 -14.78 -3.37
CA PHE A 179 13.70 -14.04 -4.51
C PHE A 179 15.05 -14.56 -4.98
N THR A 180 15.92 -14.97 -4.06
CA THR A 180 17.22 -15.54 -4.40
C THR A 180 17.07 -16.86 -5.15
N LEU A 181 16.28 -17.79 -4.62
CA LEU A 181 16.07 -19.10 -5.24
C LEU A 181 15.37 -18.99 -6.60
N ILE A 182 14.33 -18.15 -6.70
CA ILE A 182 13.64 -17.88 -7.96
C ILE A 182 14.61 -17.24 -8.95
N GLY A 183 15.39 -16.25 -8.52
CA GLY A 183 16.32 -15.53 -9.38
C GLY A 183 17.43 -16.42 -9.94
N LEU A 184 17.99 -17.31 -9.12
CA LEU A 184 18.96 -18.31 -9.55
C LEU A 184 18.34 -19.33 -10.53
N ASN A 185 17.13 -19.80 -10.26
CA ASN A 185 16.46 -20.76 -11.13
C ASN A 185 16.08 -20.17 -12.49
N GLN A 186 15.65 -18.91 -12.51
CA GLN A 186 15.26 -18.21 -13.74
C GLN A 186 16.45 -17.66 -14.52
N GLY A 187 17.68 -17.76 -13.99
CA GLY A 187 18.89 -17.21 -14.62
C GLY A 187 18.79 -15.69 -14.83
N LEU A 188 18.27 -14.95 -13.85
CA LEU A 188 18.06 -13.51 -13.98
C LEU A 188 19.36 -12.78 -14.36
N SER A 189 19.37 -12.17 -15.55
CA SER A 189 20.38 -11.18 -15.92
C SER A 189 19.76 -9.79 -15.82
N VAL A 190 20.33 -8.93 -14.99
CA VAL A 190 19.94 -7.52 -14.93
C VAL A 190 20.65 -6.78 -16.07
N THR A 191 19.90 -6.21 -17.00
CA THR A 191 20.44 -5.36 -18.05
C THR A 191 20.24 -3.89 -17.70
N SER A 192 20.97 -3.00 -18.36
CA SER A 192 20.81 -1.55 -18.16
C SER A 192 19.40 -1.04 -18.46
N SER A 193 18.62 -1.78 -19.26
CA SER A 193 17.23 -1.44 -19.57
C SER A 193 16.25 -1.76 -18.43
N ASP A 194 16.60 -2.65 -17.50
CA ASP A 194 15.74 -2.94 -16.34
C ASP A 194 15.65 -1.72 -15.41
N TRP A 195 16.74 -0.95 -15.28
CA TRP A 195 16.79 0.29 -14.51
C TRP A 195 15.95 1.45 -15.08
N ALA A 196 15.40 1.30 -16.30
CA ALA A 196 14.66 2.35 -16.96
C ALA A 196 13.22 2.44 -16.40
N ILE A 197 12.92 3.55 -15.71
CA ILE A 197 11.57 3.83 -15.23
C ILE A 197 10.80 4.57 -16.33
N ASN A 198 9.77 3.92 -16.89
CA ASN A 198 8.88 4.53 -17.87
C ASN A 198 7.47 4.68 -17.28
N ILE A 199 7.04 5.94 -17.09
CA ILE A 199 5.67 6.25 -16.69
C ILE A 199 4.90 6.58 -17.96
N SER A 200 4.07 5.64 -18.39
CA SER A 200 3.22 5.80 -19.57
C SER A 200 1.83 6.29 -19.19
N TYR A 201 1.25 7.12 -20.07
CA TYR A 201 -0.14 7.52 -19.94
C TYR A 201 -1.04 6.32 -20.27
N ILE A 202 -1.99 6.05 -19.40
CA ILE A 202 -2.99 4.99 -19.50
C ILE A 202 -4.35 5.66 -19.52
N GLN A 203 -5.06 5.55 -20.65
CA GLN A 203 -6.43 6.02 -20.77
C GLN A 203 -7.37 5.08 -19.99
N PRO A 204 -7.97 5.52 -18.86
CA PRO A 204 -8.93 4.69 -18.14
C PRO A 204 -10.20 4.52 -18.97
N THR A 205 -10.71 3.30 -19.02
CA THR A 205 -11.99 3.00 -19.67
C THR A 205 -13.03 2.63 -18.62
N PHE A 206 -14.29 2.97 -18.86
CA PHE A 206 -15.37 2.70 -17.93
C PHE A 206 -16.26 1.60 -18.49
N SER A 207 -16.55 0.61 -17.65
CA SER A 207 -17.56 -0.40 -17.90
C SER A 207 -18.44 -0.55 -16.67
N PRO A 208 -19.71 -0.93 -16.81
CA PRO A 208 -20.56 -1.26 -15.67
C PRO A 208 -19.90 -2.31 -14.76
N ALA A 209 -19.22 -3.30 -15.35
CA ALA A 209 -18.47 -4.31 -14.60
C ALA A 209 -17.42 -3.67 -13.69
N SER A 210 -16.58 -2.76 -14.22
CA SER A 210 -15.56 -2.04 -13.43
C SER A 210 -16.13 -1.30 -12.23
N VAL A 211 -17.36 -0.78 -12.32
CA VAL A 211 -18.01 -0.08 -11.20
C VAL A 211 -18.32 -1.05 -10.06
N PHE A 212 -18.94 -2.19 -10.39
CA PHE A 212 -19.44 -3.14 -9.39
C PHE A 212 -18.37 -4.11 -8.88
N THR A 213 -17.37 -4.46 -9.70
CA THR A 213 -16.32 -5.41 -9.31
C THR A 213 -15.06 -4.75 -8.78
N ILE A 214 -14.81 -3.48 -9.13
CA ILE A 214 -13.59 -2.76 -8.73
C ILE A 214 -13.93 -1.49 -7.95
N ALA A 215 -14.62 -0.51 -8.54
CA ALA A 215 -14.75 0.82 -7.93
C ALA A 215 -15.40 0.78 -6.54
N LEU A 216 -16.60 0.21 -6.44
CA LEU A 216 -17.34 0.12 -5.19
C LEU A 216 -16.62 -0.77 -4.16
N PRO A 217 -16.22 -2.02 -4.48
CA PRO A 217 -15.51 -2.85 -3.51
C PRO A 217 -14.19 -2.23 -3.04
N LEU A 218 -13.39 -1.67 -3.96
CA LEU A 218 -12.11 -1.04 -3.63
C LEU A 218 -12.29 0.17 -2.71
N TYR A 219 -13.29 1.02 -2.99
CA TYR A 219 -13.65 2.16 -2.15
C TYR A 219 -14.05 1.70 -0.74
N LEU A 220 -14.95 0.72 -0.64
CA LEU A 220 -15.44 0.19 0.65
C LEU A 220 -14.31 -0.45 1.46
N VAL A 221 -13.45 -1.25 0.81
CA VAL A 221 -12.26 -1.83 1.43
C VAL A 221 -11.34 -0.72 1.94
N ALA A 222 -11.02 0.29 1.11
CA ALA A 222 -10.13 1.38 1.50
C ALA A 222 -10.68 2.18 2.70
N MET A 223 -11.99 2.43 2.73
CA MET A 223 -12.61 3.12 3.86
C MET A 223 -12.63 2.27 5.12
N ALA A 224 -13.11 1.03 5.04
CA ALA A 224 -13.36 0.19 6.21
C ALA A 224 -12.09 -0.38 6.83
N SER A 225 -11.05 -0.68 6.03
CA SER A 225 -9.82 -1.31 6.53
C SER A 225 -8.68 -0.31 6.78
N GLN A 226 -8.66 0.83 6.09
CA GLN A 226 -7.52 1.76 6.14
C GLN A 226 -7.91 3.13 6.69
N ASN A 227 -8.80 3.87 6.01
CA ASN A 227 -9.08 5.26 6.39
C ASN A 227 -9.75 5.37 7.76
N ILE A 228 -10.86 4.65 7.99
CA ILE A 228 -11.60 4.73 9.27
C ILE A 228 -10.74 4.20 10.44
N PRO A 229 -10.13 2.99 10.35
CA PRO A 229 -9.23 2.53 11.40
C PRO A 229 -8.01 3.44 11.59
N GLY A 230 -7.47 4.00 10.51
CA GLY A 230 -6.36 4.95 10.53
C GLY A 230 -6.69 6.24 11.27
N ILE A 231 -7.91 6.75 11.14
CA ILE A 231 -8.39 7.89 11.93
C ILE A 231 -8.57 7.49 13.40
N ALA A 232 -9.19 6.33 13.64
CA ALA A 232 -9.45 5.85 14.99
C ALA A 232 -8.16 5.63 15.79
N ILE A 233 -7.11 5.05 15.19
CA ILE A 233 -5.81 4.84 15.85
C ILE A 233 -5.08 6.17 16.09
N MET A 234 -5.15 7.12 15.16
CA MET A 234 -4.56 8.45 15.37
C MET A 234 -5.19 9.18 16.56
N LYS A 235 -6.50 8.99 16.76
CA LYS A 235 -7.23 9.54 17.91
C LYS A 235 -6.73 8.98 19.24
N THR A 236 -6.32 7.71 19.32
CA THR A 236 -5.76 7.14 20.56
C THR A 236 -4.39 7.75 20.92
N TYR A 237 -3.68 8.30 19.94
CA TYR A 237 -2.45 9.08 20.14
C TYR A 237 -2.67 10.59 20.32
N GLY A 238 -3.93 11.04 20.43
CA GLY A 238 -4.29 12.44 20.63
C GLY A 238 -4.26 13.30 19.36
N TYR A 239 -4.29 12.69 18.17
CA TYR A 239 -4.36 13.40 16.89
C TYR A 239 -5.75 13.31 16.28
N GLU A 240 -6.42 14.45 16.17
CA GLU A 240 -7.68 14.59 15.41
C GLU A 240 -7.37 14.78 13.92
N VAL A 241 -7.41 13.67 13.17
CA VAL A 241 -7.08 13.66 11.74
C VAL A 241 -8.04 14.57 10.97
N PRO A 242 -7.53 15.47 10.10
CA PRO A 242 -8.38 16.34 9.28
C PRO A 242 -9.05 15.52 8.17
N PHE A 243 -10.22 14.97 8.48
CA PHE A 243 -10.97 14.01 7.63
C PHE A 243 -11.10 14.47 6.19
N ARG A 244 -11.67 15.67 5.99
CA ARG A 244 -11.85 16.28 4.66
C ARG A 244 -10.53 16.43 3.91
N SER A 245 -9.51 17.00 4.55
CA SER A 245 -8.21 17.21 3.89
C SER A 245 -7.56 15.90 3.51
N SER A 246 -7.67 14.87 4.35
CA SER A 246 -7.04 13.58 4.12
C SER A 246 -7.71 12.84 2.96
N LEU A 247 -9.05 12.68 3.00
CA LEU A 247 -9.79 11.96 1.97
C LEU A 247 -9.81 12.67 0.62
N VAL A 248 -9.93 14.00 0.59
CA VAL A 248 -9.87 14.75 -0.67
C VAL A 248 -8.48 14.63 -1.29
N ALA A 249 -7.42 14.75 -0.50
CA ALA A 249 -6.05 14.65 -1.01
C ALA A 249 -5.74 13.24 -1.53
N THR A 250 -6.10 12.18 -0.78
CA THR A 250 -5.86 10.81 -1.22
C THR A 250 -6.78 10.40 -2.38
N GLY A 251 -8.03 10.87 -2.40
CA GLY A 251 -8.98 10.62 -3.48
C GLY A 251 -8.58 11.29 -4.79
N LEU A 252 -8.30 12.61 -4.76
CA LEU A 252 -7.82 13.33 -5.93
C LEU A 252 -6.45 12.82 -6.39
N GLY A 253 -5.56 12.51 -5.45
CA GLY A 253 -4.30 11.86 -5.78
C GLY A 253 -4.52 10.53 -6.50
N THR A 254 -5.46 9.69 -6.03
CA THR A 254 -5.83 8.42 -6.69
C THR A 254 -6.33 8.65 -8.11
N VAL A 255 -7.19 9.65 -8.32
CA VAL A 255 -7.67 10.04 -9.65
C VAL A 255 -6.50 10.40 -10.56
N LEU A 256 -5.58 11.25 -10.09
CA LEU A 256 -4.42 11.68 -10.87
C LEU A 256 -3.50 10.51 -11.24
N VAL A 257 -3.13 9.67 -10.28
CA VAL A 257 -2.22 8.55 -10.53
C VAL A 257 -2.86 7.46 -11.40
N SER A 258 -4.19 7.32 -11.41
CA SER A 258 -4.88 6.30 -12.22
C SER A 258 -4.63 6.43 -13.73
N PHE A 259 -4.37 7.66 -14.22
CA PHE A 259 -3.98 7.92 -15.62
C PHE A 259 -2.56 7.47 -15.96
N PHE A 260 -1.82 6.97 -14.98
CA PHE A 260 -0.45 6.50 -15.12
C PHE A 260 -0.27 5.13 -14.45
N GLY A 261 -1.38 4.39 -14.28
CA GLY A 261 -1.39 3.03 -13.71
C GLY A 261 -1.31 2.99 -12.19
N GLY A 262 -1.46 4.14 -11.53
CA GLY A 262 -1.47 4.22 -10.09
C GLY A 262 -2.72 3.60 -9.46
N PHE A 263 -2.63 3.37 -8.16
CA PHE A 263 -3.59 2.62 -7.36
C PHE A 263 -4.17 3.46 -6.21
N VAL A 264 -5.21 2.95 -5.54
CA VAL A 264 -5.92 3.70 -4.51
C VAL A 264 -4.99 4.09 -3.36
N MET A 265 -5.00 5.37 -3.00
CA MET A 265 -4.25 5.93 -1.87
C MET A 265 -5.15 6.12 -0.66
N ASN A 266 -4.62 5.89 0.54
CA ASN A 266 -5.35 6.00 1.80
C ASN A 266 -4.39 6.28 2.97
N LEU A 267 -4.97 6.62 4.12
CA LEU A 267 -4.24 6.72 5.37
C LEU A 267 -3.74 5.34 5.79
N ALA A 268 -2.46 5.27 6.13
CA ALA A 268 -1.79 4.03 6.47
C ALA A 268 -1.99 3.70 7.96
N ALA A 269 -3.03 2.97 8.32
CA ALA A 269 -3.41 2.77 9.73
C ALA A 269 -2.28 2.19 10.62
N ILE A 270 -1.59 1.14 10.15
CA ILE A 270 -0.53 0.47 10.90
C ILE A 270 0.72 1.35 11.02
N THR A 271 1.18 1.92 9.90
CA THR A 271 2.41 2.74 9.89
C THR A 271 2.19 4.12 10.52
N ALA A 272 0.96 4.64 10.49
CA ALA A 272 0.58 5.84 11.24
C ALA A 272 0.78 5.64 12.74
N ALA A 273 0.44 4.47 13.30
CA ALA A 273 0.68 4.17 14.71
C ALA A 273 2.18 4.17 15.07
N LEU A 274 3.03 3.63 14.18
CA LEU A 274 4.49 3.66 14.34
C LEU A 274 5.03 5.08 14.36
N ASN A 275 4.50 5.96 13.51
CA ASN A 275 4.91 7.35 13.41
C ASN A 275 4.26 8.27 14.47
N ALA A 276 3.16 7.85 15.09
CA ALA A 276 2.39 8.65 16.05
C ALA A 276 2.72 8.36 17.52
N ASN A 277 3.45 7.28 17.83
CA ASN A 277 3.78 6.91 19.20
C ASN A 277 4.96 7.71 19.81
N GLU A 278 5.21 7.53 21.10
CA GLU A 278 6.26 8.24 21.84
C GLU A 278 7.70 7.88 21.43
N HIS A 279 7.92 6.72 20.82
CA HIS A 279 9.22 6.33 20.28
C HIS A 279 9.59 7.14 19.04
N ALA A 280 8.60 7.65 18.29
CA ALA A 280 8.85 8.52 17.15
C ALA A 280 9.40 9.89 17.59
N HIS A 281 8.82 10.49 18.63
CA HIS A 281 9.36 11.69 19.27
C HIS A 281 8.69 11.94 20.63
N LYS A 282 9.46 12.43 21.63
CA LYS A 282 8.93 12.75 22.97
C LYS A 282 7.85 13.84 22.93
N ASP A 283 8.13 14.94 22.21
CA ASP A 283 7.14 16.00 21.92
C ASP A 283 6.16 15.56 20.81
N PRO A 284 4.85 15.41 21.11
CA PRO A 284 3.83 15.05 20.13
C PRO A 284 3.74 16.03 18.95
N LYS A 285 4.06 17.32 19.14
CA LYS A 285 3.99 18.34 18.07
C LYS A 285 5.11 18.19 17.04
N LYS A 286 6.05 17.28 17.24
CA LYS A 286 7.17 17.00 16.34
C LYS A 286 7.12 15.62 15.68
N ARG A 287 6.15 14.76 16.05
CA ARG A 287 6.03 13.40 15.48
C ARG A 287 5.72 13.41 13.98
N TRP A 288 5.15 14.49 13.44
CA TRP A 288 4.96 14.68 11.99
C TRP A 288 6.25 14.55 11.17
N LEU A 289 7.41 14.81 11.79
CA LEU A 289 8.72 14.61 11.16
C LEU A 289 8.97 13.13 10.82
N ALA A 290 8.37 12.18 11.54
CA ALA A 290 8.50 10.77 11.25
C ALA A 290 7.83 10.41 9.92
N SER A 291 6.59 10.86 9.72
CA SER A 291 5.88 10.67 8.43
C SER A 291 6.54 11.43 7.28
N VAL A 292 7.11 12.61 7.51
CA VAL A 292 7.91 13.33 6.50
C VAL A 292 9.16 12.53 6.14
N SER A 293 9.89 12.01 7.13
CA SER A 293 11.07 11.18 6.91
C SER A 293 10.71 9.90 6.14
N GLY A 294 9.61 9.25 6.51
CA GLY A 294 9.08 8.11 5.78
C GLY A 294 8.71 8.45 4.33
N GLY A 295 8.14 9.64 4.10
CA GLY A 295 7.88 10.12 2.75
C GLY A 295 9.15 10.34 1.93
N VAL A 296 10.22 10.88 2.53
CA VAL A 296 11.54 10.99 1.88
C VAL A 296 12.10 9.61 1.54
N VAL A 297 11.94 8.62 2.43
CA VAL A 297 12.35 7.23 2.15
C VAL A 297 11.60 6.65 0.95
N TYR A 298 10.30 6.92 0.79
CA TYR A 298 9.57 6.53 -0.42
C TYR A 298 10.12 7.19 -1.68
N LEU A 299 10.47 8.48 -1.62
CA LEU A 299 11.09 9.17 -2.76
C LEU A 299 12.45 8.56 -3.13
N ILE A 300 13.25 8.15 -2.14
CA ILE A 300 14.51 7.43 -2.39
C ILE A 300 14.23 6.09 -3.05
N PHE A 301 13.27 5.31 -2.55
CA PHE A 301 12.91 4.02 -3.15
C PHE A 301 12.39 4.16 -4.58
N ALA A 302 11.68 5.25 -4.89
CA ALA A 302 11.20 5.50 -6.25
C ALA A 302 12.35 5.61 -7.28
N ILE A 303 13.53 6.10 -6.87
CA ILE A 303 14.71 6.20 -7.74
C ILE A 303 15.26 4.81 -8.09
N PHE A 304 15.07 3.84 -7.19
CA PHE A 304 15.55 2.46 -7.32
C PHE A 304 14.42 1.47 -7.64
N ALA A 305 13.33 1.95 -8.25
CA ALA A 305 12.15 1.12 -8.54
C ALA A 305 12.29 0.27 -9.82
N GLY A 306 13.27 0.58 -10.68
CA GLY A 306 13.66 -0.24 -11.84
C GLY A 306 14.43 -1.49 -11.46
#